data_AF-A0A177NAV2-F1
#
_entry.id   AF-A0A177NAV2-F1
#
_cell.length_a   1.000
_cell.length_b   1.000
_cell.length_c   1.000
_cell.angle_alpha   90.00
_cell.angle_beta   90.00
_cell.angle_gamma   90.00
#
_symmetry.space_group_name_H-M   'P 1'
#
loop_
_entity.id
_entity.type
_entity.pdbx_description
1 polymer ?
#
loop_
_entity_poly.entity_id
_entity_poly.type
_entity_poly.pdbx_seq_one_letter_code
_entity_poly.pdbx_strand_id
1 'polypeptide(L)'
;MNKFDTDEEEILEAYEKGELRSTSPSKENLDKFKAAASATFIKDKRINIRISSVDLMDIQVRALEEGIPYQTFIASVLHKYASGRLIEKSSSLKARTNGMAQRRGSSSSHKASNR
;
A
#
# COMPACT_ATOMS: atom_id res chain seq x y z
N MET A 1 10.24 14.22 -14.21
CA MET A 1 11.19 13.09 -14.12
C MET A 1 11.10 12.53 -12.72
N ASN A 2 10.54 11.32 -12.56
CA ASN A 2 10.59 10.62 -11.27
C ASN A 2 12.03 10.16 -11.04
N LYS A 3 12.62 10.61 -9.94
CA LYS A 3 13.86 10.05 -9.42
C LYS A 3 13.50 8.72 -8.77
N PHE A 4 13.99 7.63 -9.35
CA PHE A 4 13.95 6.33 -8.71
C PHE A 4 14.90 6.36 -7.50
N ASP A 5 14.50 5.73 -6.40
CA ASP A 5 15.41 5.56 -5.25
C ASP A 5 16.55 4.62 -5.64
N THR A 6 17.68 4.63 -4.93
CA THR A 6 18.84 3.78 -5.27
C THR A 6 18.46 2.30 -5.35
N ASP A 7 17.56 1.87 -4.48
CA ASP A 7 17.04 0.51 -4.43
C ASP A 7 16.16 0.20 -5.66
N GLU A 8 15.41 1.19 -6.15
CA GLU A 8 14.55 1.03 -7.33
C GLU A 8 15.38 0.99 -8.62
N GLU A 9 16.45 1.79 -8.71
CA GLU A 9 17.41 1.77 -9.81
C GLU A 9 18.16 0.42 -9.87
N GLU A 10 18.59 -0.10 -8.73
CA GLU A 10 19.27 -1.40 -8.65
C GLU A 10 18.37 -2.56 -9.10
N ILE A 11 17.08 -2.53 -8.70
CA ILE A 11 16.09 -3.52 -9.14
C ILE A 11 15.83 -3.42 -10.65
N LEU A 12 15.73 -2.20 -11.19
CA LEU A 12 15.54 -1.94 -12.61
C LEU A 12 16.75 -2.43 -13.42
N GLU A 13 17.96 -2.12 -12.98
CA GLU A 13 19.18 -2.60 -13.63
C GLU A 13 19.28 -4.13 -13.61
N ALA A 14 18.99 -4.77 -12.48
CA ALA A 14 19.01 -6.23 -12.36
C ALA A 14 17.93 -6.90 -13.25
N TYR A 15 16.77 -6.24 -13.43
CA TYR A 15 15.72 -6.68 -14.34
C TYR A 15 16.14 -6.54 -15.81
N GLU A 16 16.70 -5.39 -16.19
CA GLU A 16 17.17 -5.12 -17.56
C GLU A 16 18.39 -5.96 -17.96
N LYS A 17 19.29 -6.25 -17.02
CA LYS A 17 20.44 -7.16 -17.20
C LYS A 17 20.01 -8.64 -17.24
N GLY A 18 18.74 -8.96 -16.98
CA GLY A 18 18.22 -10.33 -17.01
C GLY A 18 18.76 -11.23 -15.90
N GLU A 19 19.31 -10.64 -14.83
CA GLU A 19 19.89 -11.37 -13.69
C GLU A 19 18.81 -11.90 -12.74
N LEU A 20 17.63 -11.26 -12.77
CA LEU A 20 16.45 -11.70 -12.02
C LEU A 20 15.86 -12.96 -12.63
N ARG A 21 16.25 -14.12 -12.10
CA ARG A 21 15.58 -15.39 -12.39
C ARG A 21 14.26 -15.43 -11.65
N SER A 22 13.15 -15.42 -12.41
CA SER A 22 11.82 -15.72 -11.87
C SER A 22 11.83 -17.14 -11.32
N THR A 23 12.11 -17.27 -10.02
CA THR A 23 11.83 -18.50 -9.30
C THR A 23 10.32 -18.55 -9.13
N SER A 24 9.61 -19.01 -10.16
CA SER A 24 8.22 -19.42 -10.01
C SER A 24 8.18 -20.32 -8.79
N PRO A 25 7.56 -19.91 -7.68
CA PRO A 25 7.51 -20.75 -6.49
C PRO A 25 6.91 -22.08 -6.94
N SER A 26 7.61 -23.18 -6.64
CA SER A 26 7.09 -24.51 -6.94
C SER A 26 5.66 -24.62 -6.41
N LYS A 27 4.79 -25.33 -7.11
CA LYS A 27 3.38 -25.51 -6.69
C LYS A 27 3.27 -25.89 -5.21
N GLU A 28 4.21 -26.70 -4.73
CA GLU A 28 4.35 -27.08 -3.32
C GLU A 28 4.61 -25.91 -2.36
N ASN A 29 5.43 -24.94 -2.73
CA ASN A 29 5.67 -23.76 -1.90
C ASN A 29 4.43 -22.87 -1.86
N LEU A 30 3.77 -22.66 -3.00
CA LEU A 30 2.49 -21.95 -3.06
C LEU A 30 1.41 -22.64 -2.21
N ASP A 31 1.33 -23.96 -2.27
CA ASP A 31 0.37 -24.76 -1.51
C ASP A 31 0.71 -24.76 -0.01
N LYS A 32 1.99 -24.79 0.37
CA LYS A 32 2.43 -24.62 1.76
C LYS A 32 2.09 -23.23 2.30
N PHE A 33 2.31 -22.16 1.52
CA PHE A 33 1.94 -20.81 1.92
C PHE A 33 0.42 -20.64 2.01
N LYS A 34 -0.33 -21.20 1.06
CA LYS A 34 -1.80 -21.23 1.12
C LYS A 34 -2.31 -22.04 2.30
N ALA A 35 -1.74 -23.21 2.57
CA ALA A 35 -2.13 -24.08 3.68
C ALA A 35 -1.83 -23.42 5.03
N ALA A 36 -0.65 -22.82 5.18
CA ALA A 36 -0.29 -22.07 6.38
C ALA A 36 -1.23 -20.87 6.60
N ALA A 37 -1.57 -20.14 5.53
CA ALA A 37 -2.55 -19.06 5.57
C ALA A 37 -3.95 -19.57 5.92
N SER A 38 -4.37 -20.70 5.36
CA SER A 38 -5.72 -21.26 5.56
C SER A 38 -5.91 -21.84 6.96
N ALA A 39 -4.89 -22.51 7.50
CA ALA A 39 -4.91 -23.09 8.84
C ALA A 39 -4.92 -22.03 9.95
N THR A 40 -4.26 -20.88 9.73
CA THR A 40 -4.29 -19.73 10.67
C THR A 40 -5.52 -18.83 10.49
N PHE A 41 -6.29 -19.00 9.42
CA PHE A 41 -7.49 -18.19 9.15
C PHE A 41 -8.76 -18.72 9.81
N ILE A 42 -8.70 -19.80 10.61
CA ILE A 42 -9.87 -20.31 11.34
C ILE A 42 -10.21 -19.30 12.44
N LYS A 43 -11.19 -18.42 12.16
CA LYS A 43 -11.73 -17.42 13.08
C LYS A 43 -12.77 -18.10 14.00
N ASP A 44 -12.31 -18.77 15.05
CA ASP A 44 -13.16 -19.50 16.00
C ASP A 44 -13.90 -18.58 16.98
N LYS A 45 -13.39 -17.36 17.22
CA LYS A 45 -13.94 -16.38 18.16
C LYS A 45 -14.33 -15.07 17.48
N ARG A 46 -15.48 -14.52 17.87
CA ARG A 46 -16.01 -13.21 17.41
C ARG A 46 -15.74 -12.14 18.46
N ILE A 47 -15.30 -10.96 18.00
CA ILE A 47 -15.14 -9.75 18.83
C ILE A 47 -15.82 -8.57 18.16
N ASN A 48 -16.31 -7.60 18.95
CA ASN A 48 -16.86 -6.33 18.46
C ASN A 48 -15.89 -5.21 18.81
N ILE A 49 -15.53 -4.38 17.83
CA ILE A 49 -14.58 -3.27 17.99
C ILE A 49 -15.29 -1.98 17.57
N ARG A 50 -15.17 -0.94 18.40
CA ARG A 50 -15.54 0.43 18.04
C ARG A 50 -14.32 1.16 17.52
N ILE A 51 -14.46 1.84 16.39
CA ILE A 51 -13.42 2.64 15.74
C ILE A 51 -14.02 3.96 15.28
N SER A 52 -13.19 5.00 15.16
CA SER A 52 -13.66 6.27 14.61
C SER A 52 -13.97 6.14 13.12
N SER A 53 -14.82 7.03 12.59
CA SER A 53 -15.13 7.06 11.15
C SER A 53 -13.90 7.38 10.30
N VAL A 54 -13.00 8.23 10.81
CA VAL A 54 -11.74 8.58 10.15
C VAL A 54 -10.83 7.36 10.02
N ASP A 55 -10.63 6.62 11.12
CA ASP A 55 -9.79 5.41 11.09
C ASP A 55 -10.38 4.33 10.18
N LEU A 56 -11.72 4.17 10.18
CA LEU A 56 -12.38 3.22 9.28
C LEU A 56 -12.12 3.55 7.81
N MET A 57 -12.17 4.83 7.43
CA MET A 57 -11.86 5.27 6.07
C MET A 57 -10.39 4.97 5.71
N ASP A 58 -9.45 5.28 6.60
CA ASP A 58 -8.03 5.00 6.36
C ASP A 58 -7.75 3.50 6.21
N ILE A 59 -8.42 2.66 7.01
CA ILE A 59 -8.35 1.20 6.90
C ILE A 59 -8.89 0.72 5.55
N GLN A 60 -10.02 1.26 5.09
CA GLN A 60 -10.59 0.89 3.79
C GLN A 60 -9.64 1.24 2.65
N VAL A 61 -9.01 2.42 2.72
CA VAL A 61 -8.02 2.87 1.74
C VAL A 61 -6.84 1.91 1.69
N ARG A 62 -6.25 1.55 2.84
CA ARG A 62 -5.12 0.60 2.90
C ARG A 62 -5.50 -0.81 2.43
N ALA A 63 -6.72 -1.25 2.73
CA ALA A 63 -7.23 -2.54 2.26
C ALA A 63 -7.38 -2.58 0.73
N LEU A 64 -7.83 -1.47 0.13
CA LEU A 64 -7.89 -1.31 -1.33
C LEU A 64 -6.49 -1.29 -1.96
N GLU A 65 -5.50 -0.67 -1.32
CA GLU A 65 -4.09 -0.74 -1.76
C GLU A 65 -3.56 -2.18 -1.77
N GLU A 66 -3.92 -3.01 -0.78
CA GLU A 66 -3.56 -4.43 -0.73
C GLU A 66 -4.46 -5.33 -1.62
N GLY A 67 -5.53 -4.77 -2.21
CA GLY A 67 -6.48 -5.51 -3.06
C GLY A 67 -7.35 -6.52 -2.29
N ILE A 68 -7.54 -6.33 -0.99
CA ILE A 68 -8.32 -7.24 -0.12
C ILE A 68 -9.49 -6.50 0.57
N PRO A 69 -10.56 -7.21 0.97
CA PRO A 69 -11.64 -6.60 1.74
C PRO A 69 -11.14 -6.02 3.08
N TYR A 70 -11.71 -4.89 3.51
CA TYR A 70 -11.27 -4.21 4.75
C TYR A 70 -11.40 -5.09 6.00
N GLN A 71 -12.39 -5.98 6.07
CA GLN A 71 -12.52 -6.92 7.19
C GLN A 71 -11.39 -7.96 7.20
N THR A 72 -10.96 -8.40 6.02
CA THR A 72 -9.82 -9.32 5.84
C THR A 72 -8.51 -8.61 6.19
N PHE A 73 -8.36 -7.35 5.79
CA PHE A 73 -7.23 -6.50 6.16
C PHE A 73 -7.13 -6.32 7.69
N ILE A 74 -8.23 -5.96 8.36
CA ILE A 74 -8.25 -5.82 9.83
C ILE A 74 -7.80 -7.13 10.50
N ALA A 75 -8.33 -8.27 10.05
CA ALA A 75 -7.94 -9.57 10.59
C ALA A 75 -6.45 -9.89 10.32
N SER A 76 -5.93 -9.54 9.14
CA SER A 76 -4.53 -9.77 8.79
C SER A 76 -3.59 -8.92 9.65
N VAL A 77 -3.94 -7.66 9.91
CA VAL A 77 -3.17 -6.77 10.79
C VAL A 77 -3.16 -7.31 12.22
N LEU A 78 -4.31 -7.71 12.76
CA LEU A 78 -4.39 -8.29 14.11
C LEU A 78 -3.54 -9.57 14.23
N HIS A 79 -3.58 -10.44 13.22
CA HIS A 79 -2.76 -11.65 13.20
C HIS A 79 -1.25 -11.35 13.09
N LYS A 80 -0.87 -10.43 12.19
CA LYS A 80 0.51 -9.95 12.03
C LYS A 80 1.03 -9.32 13.34
N TYR A 81 0.19 -8.54 14.01
CA TYR A 81 0.52 -7.92 15.30
C TYR A 81 0.72 -8.98 16.39
N ALA A 82 -0.24 -9.89 16.57
CA ALA A 82 -0.17 -10.94 17.59
C ALA A 82 0.99 -11.92 17.37
N SER A 83 1.37 -12.19 16.12
CA SER A 83 2.51 -13.03 15.75
C SER A 83 3.86 -12.31 15.79
N GLY A 84 3.88 -10.99 16.09
CA GLY A 84 5.10 -10.18 16.12
C GLY A 84 5.74 -9.91 14.75
N ARG A 85 4.99 -10.12 13.66
CA ARG A 85 5.47 -10.00 12.27
C ARG A 85 4.95 -8.76 11.55
N LEU A 86 4.34 -7.82 12.28
CA LEU A 86 3.82 -6.60 11.67
C LEU A 86 4.98 -5.66 11.29
N ILE A 87 5.14 -5.43 9.99
CA ILE A 87 6.04 -4.42 9.44
C ILE A 87 5.16 -3.32 8.84
N GLU A 88 5.33 -2.09 9.31
CA GLU A 88 4.59 -0.95 8.79
C GLU A 88 5.21 -0.47 7.47
N LYS A 89 4.48 -0.64 6.36
CA LYS A 89 4.85 -0.03 5.08
C LYS A 89 4.26 1.37 4.99
N SER A 90 5.07 2.34 4.56
CA SER A 90 4.61 3.69 4.27
C SER A 90 3.59 3.66 3.11
N SER A 91 2.38 4.15 3.36
CA SER A 91 1.31 4.23 2.35
C SER A 91 1.75 5.12 1.17
N SER A 92 1.60 4.62 -0.05
CA SER A 92 1.99 5.33 -1.28
C SER A 92 1.13 6.60 -1.54
N LEU A 93 -0.05 6.68 -0.93
CA LEU A 93 -1.01 7.76 -1.12
C LEU A 93 -0.57 9.12 -0.56
N LYS A 94 0.34 9.16 0.42
CA LYS A 94 0.90 10.44 0.93
C LYS A 94 1.78 11.15 -0.10
N ALA A 95 2.34 10.43 -1.08
CA ALA A 95 3.21 11.02 -2.10
C ALA A 95 2.44 11.81 -3.17
N ARG A 96 1.11 11.57 -3.34
CA ARG A 96 0.32 12.17 -4.43
C ARG A 96 -0.27 13.55 -4.12
N THR A 97 -0.26 14.01 -2.87
CA THR A 97 -0.88 15.29 -2.48
C THR A 97 0.03 16.52 -2.67
N ASN A 98 1.35 16.32 -2.78
CA ASN A 98 2.30 17.43 -2.92
C ASN A 98 2.40 18.02 -4.34
N GLY A 99 1.80 17.39 -5.36
CA GLY A 99 1.93 17.82 -6.77
C GLY A 99 0.84 18.77 -7.29
N MET A 100 -0.30 18.90 -6.62
CA MET A 100 -1.47 19.64 -7.16
C MET A 100 -1.54 21.11 -6.72
N ALA A 101 -0.86 21.49 -5.62
CA ALA A 101 -0.99 22.82 -5.03
C ALA A 101 -0.27 23.95 -5.80
N GLN A 102 0.65 23.65 -6.72
CA GLN A 102 1.45 24.68 -7.41
C GLN A 102 0.85 25.24 -8.71
N ARG A 103 -0.30 24.75 -9.20
CA ARG A 103 -0.86 25.16 -10.50
C ARG A 103 -2.01 26.18 -10.46
N ARG A 104 -2.32 26.78 -9.30
CA ARG A 104 -3.46 27.72 -9.17
C ARG A 104 -3.08 29.16 -8.82
N GLY A 105 -1.81 29.55 -9.00
CA GLY A 105 -1.31 30.86 -8.59
C GLY A 105 -0.53 31.61 -9.66
N SER A 106 -1.09 31.84 -10.86
CA SER A 106 -0.53 32.84 -11.79
C SER A 106 -1.49 33.22 -12.92
N SER A 107 -2.56 33.97 -12.62
CA SER A 107 -3.17 34.90 -13.60
C SER A 107 -4.21 35.80 -12.92
N SER A 108 -3.75 36.81 -12.17
CA SER A 108 -4.52 38.03 -11.95
C SER A 108 -3.56 39.19 -11.70
N SER A 109 -3.28 39.95 -12.77
CA SER A 109 -3.00 41.38 -12.72
C SER A 109 -2.77 41.86 -14.15
N HIS A 110 -3.81 42.36 -14.81
CA HIS A 110 -3.64 43.51 -15.71
C HIS A 110 -4.67 44.56 -15.30
N LYS A 111 -4.11 45.57 -14.65
CA LYS A 111 -4.75 46.77 -14.13
C LYS A 111 -5.24 47.62 -15.30
N ALA A 112 -6.34 48.32 -15.08
CA ALA A 112 -6.91 49.34 -15.95
C ALA A 112 -5.84 50.32 -16.50
N SER A 113 -5.95 50.65 -17.78
CA SER A 113 -5.37 51.87 -18.35
C SER A 113 -6.18 52.32 -19.59
N ASN A 114 -7.01 53.33 -19.36
CA ASN A 114 -7.25 54.49 -20.21
C ASN A 114 -7.69 54.30 -21.68
N ARG A 115 -8.99 54.56 -21.95
CA ARG A 115 -9.49 55.52 -22.94
C ARG A 115 -10.98 55.77 -22.74
#